data_AF-A0A8H5JBX2-F1
#
_entry.id   AF-A0A8H5JBX2-F1
#
_cell.length_a   1.000
_cell.length_b   1.000
_cell.length_c   1.000
_cell.angle_alpha   90.00
_cell.angle_beta   90.00
_cell.angle_gamma   90.00
#
_symmetry.space_group_name_H-M   'P 1'
#
loop_
_entity.id
_entity.type
_entity.pdbx_description
1 polymer ?
#
loop_
_entity_poly.entity_id
_entity_poly.type
_entity_poly.pdbx_seq_one_letter_code
_entity_poly.pdbx_strand_id
1 'polypeptide(L)'
;MAEVAGLALGVVGLASTFDTIIKYLEYAHVGKNFDNDFQDSVLKLDNARLQLSRWGAAVKLNFVDENPVSMDATHMTESDIPKVKERLDWILAAVQKCERKSKKIDKRGDFESPPNLQPMVRPLHIRINEVVKSRRNRLSKIELAKWAIYDKKHFQSLINSITEHTDALVKLFPALEDEQKKLCEAETASLCESLAILQKAIENQDKKLDEALKYILKPVASQLTTNIQESQVGVVTHQGGAVHQTFGAFKIRK
;
A
#
# COMPACT_ATOMS: atom_id res chain seq x y z
N MET A 1 -13.27 2.43 -32.63
CA MET A 1 -13.71 3.45 -31.66
C MET A 1 -14.55 2.86 -30.51
N ALA A 2 -15.50 1.96 -30.77
CA ALA A 2 -16.29 1.30 -29.71
C ALA A 2 -15.45 0.37 -28.80
N GLU A 3 -14.48 -0.36 -29.36
CA GLU A 3 -13.59 -1.27 -28.62
C GLU A 3 -12.68 -0.52 -27.62
N VAL A 4 -12.14 0.63 -28.04
CA VAL A 4 -11.34 1.55 -27.22
C VAL A 4 -12.17 2.08 -26.04
N ALA A 5 -13.41 2.50 -26.29
CA ALA A 5 -14.30 2.97 -25.23
C ALA A 5 -14.72 1.83 -24.26
N GLY A 6 -14.96 0.62 -24.78
CA GLY A 6 -15.30 -0.56 -23.98
C GLY A 6 -14.17 -0.99 -23.04
N LEU A 7 -12.93 -1.01 -23.54
CA LEU A 7 -11.74 -1.29 -22.74
C LEU A 7 -11.55 -0.26 -21.62
N ALA A 8 -11.67 1.04 -21.93
CA ALA A 8 -11.53 2.10 -20.93
C ALA A 8 -12.56 1.96 -19.80
N LEU A 9 -13.84 1.76 -20.14
CA LEU A 9 -14.91 1.57 -19.16
C LEU A 9 -14.69 0.33 -18.28
N GLY A 10 -14.22 -0.77 -18.89
CA GLY A 10 -13.87 -1.98 -18.17
C GLY A 10 -12.75 -1.75 -17.15
N VAL A 11 -11.67 -1.08 -17.56
CA VAL A 11 -10.53 -0.73 -16.69
C VAL A 11 -10.95 0.18 -15.54
N VAL A 12 -11.77 1.20 -15.79
CA VAL A 12 -12.32 2.07 -14.73
C VAL A 12 -13.15 1.26 -13.72
N GLY A 13 -13.95 0.31 -14.20
CA GLY A 13 -14.70 -0.61 -13.34
C GLY A 13 -13.81 -1.48 -12.45
N LEU A 14 -12.70 -1.99 -12.98
CA LEU A 14 -11.71 -2.75 -12.21
C LEU A 14 -11.01 -1.86 -11.18
N ALA A 15 -10.57 -0.66 -11.57
CA ALA A 15 -9.90 0.30 -10.70
C ALA A 15 -10.80 0.72 -9.52
N SER A 16 -12.08 0.95 -9.77
CA SER A 16 -13.08 1.24 -8.75
C SER A 16 -13.33 0.06 -7.81
N THR A 17 -13.40 -1.16 -8.35
CA THR A 17 -13.55 -2.39 -7.55
C THR A 17 -12.33 -2.60 -6.64
N PHE A 18 -11.13 -2.48 -7.19
CA PHE A 18 -9.87 -2.53 -6.45
C PHE A 18 -9.84 -1.52 -5.31
N ASP A 19 -10.13 -0.25 -5.59
CA ASP A 19 -10.12 0.79 -4.56
C ASP A 19 -11.17 0.55 -3.46
N THR A 20 -12.34 0.02 -3.85
CA THR A 20 -13.37 -0.38 -2.91
C THR A 20 -12.89 -1.48 -1.96
N ILE A 21 -12.18 -2.51 -2.47
CA ILE A 21 -11.60 -3.58 -1.64
C ILE A 21 -10.60 -2.99 -0.63
N ILE A 22 -9.66 -2.17 -1.11
CA ILE A 22 -8.67 -1.54 -0.23
C ILE A 22 -9.34 -0.67 0.84
N LYS A 23 -10.40 0.07 0.48
CA LYS A 23 -11.18 0.88 1.42
C LYS A 23 -11.87 0.02 2.47
N TYR A 24 -12.49 -1.10 2.11
CA TYR A 24 -13.07 -2.00 3.11
C TYR A 24 -12.02 -2.52 4.09
N LEU A 25 -10.85 -2.91 3.59
CA LEU A 25 -9.76 -3.43 4.42
C LEU A 25 -9.11 -2.35 5.29
N GLU A 26 -9.11 -1.09 4.88
CA GLU A 26 -8.66 0.05 5.71
C GLU A 26 -9.58 0.30 6.92
N TYR A 27 -10.88 0.05 6.76
CA TYR A 27 -11.86 0.23 7.84
C TYR A 27 -12.03 -1.03 8.71
N ALA A 28 -11.40 -2.14 8.31
CA ALA A 28 -11.38 -3.38 9.05
C ALA A 28 -10.36 -3.31 10.19
N HIS A 29 -10.72 -3.85 11.36
CA HIS A 29 -9.76 -4.14 12.42
C HIS A 29 -9.94 -5.55 12.97
N VAL A 30 -8.88 -6.11 13.53
CA VAL A 30 -8.93 -7.40 14.22
C VAL A 30 -9.56 -7.19 15.61
N GLY A 31 -10.53 -8.02 15.98
CA GLY A 31 -11.19 -7.98 17.29
C GLY A 31 -10.27 -8.46 18.42
N LYS A 32 -10.63 -8.15 19.68
CA LYS A 32 -9.82 -8.54 20.86
C LYS A 32 -9.73 -10.05 21.08
N ASN A 33 -10.73 -10.81 20.63
CA ASN A 33 -10.83 -12.27 20.74
C ASN A 33 -9.69 -13.06 20.08
N PHE A 34 -8.73 -12.37 19.47
CA PHE A 34 -7.50 -12.97 18.94
C PHE A 34 -6.43 -13.14 20.01
N ASP A 35 -6.55 -12.49 21.17
CA ASP A 35 -5.65 -12.60 22.32
C ASP A 35 -4.17 -12.53 21.92
N ASN A 36 -3.41 -13.59 22.19
CA ASN A 36 -1.99 -13.71 21.86
C ASN A 36 -1.70 -13.62 20.34
N ASP A 37 -2.68 -13.93 19.50
CA ASP A 37 -2.54 -13.87 18.03
C ASP A 37 -2.92 -12.48 17.46
N PHE A 38 -3.33 -11.52 18.29
CA PHE A 38 -3.83 -10.23 17.81
C PHE A 38 -2.80 -9.47 16.98
N GLN A 39 -1.56 -9.33 17.47
CA GLN A 39 -0.51 -8.56 16.77
C GLN A 39 -0.15 -9.23 15.44
N ASP A 40 0.02 -10.55 15.44
CA ASP A 40 0.30 -11.35 14.25
C ASP A 40 -0.84 -11.27 13.22
N SER A 41 -2.09 -11.28 13.69
CA SER A 41 -3.27 -11.14 12.82
C SER A 41 -3.35 -9.76 12.18
N VAL A 42 -3.00 -8.70 12.90
CA VAL A 42 -2.91 -7.35 12.31
C VAL A 42 -1.84 -7.32 11.21
N LEU A 43 -0.65 -7.85 11.47
CA LEU A 43 0.43 -7.89 10.47
C LEU A 43 0.10 -8.76 9.26
N LYS A 44 -0.61 -9.88 9.45
CA LYS A 44 -1.11 -10.72 8.34
C LYS A 44 -2.08 -9.96 7.45
N LEU A 45 -3.01 -9.20 8.05
CA LEU A 45 -3.94 -8.36 7.30
C LEU A 45 -3.21 -7.24 6.56
N ASP A 46 -2.26 -6.58 7.21
CA ASP A 46 -1.43 -5.53 6.62
C ASP A 46 -0.63 -6.07 5.42
N ASN A 47 0.01 -7.23 5.57
CA ASN A 47 0.76 -7.87 4.49
C ASN A 47 -0.14 -8.24 3.30
N ALA A 48 -1.32 -8.82 3.55
CA ALA A 48 -2.27 -9.15 2.49
C ALA A 48 -2.74 -7.88 1.72
N ARG A 49 -2.98 -6.78 2.45
CA ARG A 49 -3.30 -5.47 1.85
C ARG A 49 -2.13 -4.91 1.04
N LEU A 50 -0.91 -5.02 1.58
CA LEU A 50 0.29 -4.56 0.91
C LEU A 50 0.50 -5.29 -0.41
N GLN A 51 0.39 -6.62 -0.40
CA GLN A 51 0.50 -7.48 -1.59
C GLN A 51 -0.53 -7.10 -2.67
N LEU A 52 -1.81 -6.96 -2.30
CA LEU A 52 -2.86 -6.55 -3.24
C LEU A 52 -2.60 -5.14 -3.80
N SER A 53 -2.19 -4.20 -2.95
CA SER A 53 -1.86 -2.83 -3.37
C SER A 53 -0.68 -2.78 -4.34
N ARG A 54 0.31 -3.65 -4.14
CA ARG A 54 1.50 -3.78 -5.00
C ARG A 54 1.11 -4.26 -6.38
N TRP A 55 0.24 -5.28 -6.46
CA TRP A 55 -0.31 -5.73 -7.73
C TRP A 55 -1.06 -4.60 -8.44
N GLY A 56 -1.95 -3.89 -7.75
CA GLY A 56 -2.71 -2.78 -8.33
C GLY A 56 -1.82 -1.66 -8.88
N ALA A 57 -0.71 -1.35 -8.19
CA ALA A 57 0.29 -0.40 -8.66
C ALA A 57 1.07 -0.92 -9.88
N ALA A 58 1.46 -2.19 -9.89
CA ALA A 58 2.19 -2.80 -11.01
C ALA A 58 1.38 -2.77 -12.32
N VAL A 59 0.05 -2.99 -12.25
CA VAL A 59 -0.84 -2.86 -13.41
C VAL A 59 -1.35 -1.44 -13.66
N LYS A 60 -0.89 -0.45 -12.88
CA LYS A 60 -1.22 0.98 -12.95
C LYS A 60 -2.67 1.36 -12.62
N LEU A 61 -3.41 0.52 -11.88
CA LEU A 61 -4.78 0.84 -11.44
C LEU A 61 -4.84 2.04 -10.49
N ASN A 62 -3.72 2.43 -9.90
CA ASN A 62 -3.59 3.61 -9.04
C ASN A 62 -3.62 4.94 -9.82
N PHE A 63 -3.35 4.92 -11.12
CA PHE A 63 -3.34 6.12 -11.99
C PHE A 63 -4.65 6.29 -12.77
N VAL A 64 -5.58 5.33 -12.68
CA VAL A 64 -6.87 5.40 -13.35
C VAL A 64 -7.76 6.42 -12.65
N ASP A 65 -8.32 7.34 -13.42
CA ASP A 65 -9.29 8.34 -12.96
C ASP A 65 -10.70 8.10 -13.57
N GLU A 66 -11.64 8.99 -13.30
CA GLU A 66 -13.02 8.88 -13.80
C GLU A 66 -13.14 9.19 -15.30
N ASN A 67 -12.08 9.69 -15.95
CA ASN A 67 -12.08 10.12 -17.35
C ASN A 67 -11.50 9.03 -18.25
N PRO A 68 -12.32 8.30 -19.03
CA PRO A 68 -11.88 7.17 -19.86
C PRO A 68 -11.01 7.56 -21.08
N VAL A 69 -10.64 8.84 -21.23
CA VAL A 69 -10.07 9.41 -22.47
C VAL A 69 -8.54 9.32 -22.52
N SER A 70 -7.84 9.20 -21.38
CA SER A 70 -6.37 9.09 -21.37
C SER A 70 -5.92 7.63 -21.48
N MET A 71 -6.01 7.06 -22.69
CA MET A 71 -5.49 5.72 -22.95
C MET A 71 -3.96 5.71 -23.07
N ASP A 72 -3.33 5.64 -21.89
CA ASP A 72 -2.05 4.95 -21.61
C ASP A 72 -2.21 4.10 -20.31
N ALA A 73 -3.47 3.84 -19.90
CA ALA A 73 -3.83 3.79 -18.48
C ALA A 73 -3.41 2.54 -17.71
N THR A 74 -3.21 1.38 -18.37
CA THR A 74 -2.85 0.12 -17.68
C THR A 74 -2.09 -0.84 -18.60
N HIS A 75 -1.46 -1.87 -18.01
CA HIS A 75 -0.84 -2.99 -18.75
C HIS A 75 -1.85 -4.06 -19.22
N MET A 76 -3.15 -3.75 -19.21
CA MET A 76 -4.22 -4.72 -19.41
C MET A 76 -4.80 -4.67 -20.83
N THR A 77 -5.10 -5.84 -21.38
CA THR A 77 -5.86 -5.98 -22.63
C THR A 77 -7.35 -6.22 -22.35
N GLU A 78 -8.19 -6.14 -23.39
CA GLU A 78 -9.62 -6.42 -23.26
C GLU A 78 -9.89 -7.85 -22.78
N SER A 79 -9.06 -8.80 -23.21
CA SER A 79 -9.16 -10.21 -22.81
C SER A 79 -8.80 -10.48 -21.34
N ASP A 80 -8.10 -9.54 -20.69
CA ASP A 80 -7.68 -9.65 -19.30
C ASP A 80 -8.77 -9.16 -18.34
N ILE A 81 -9.61 -8.21 -18.79
CA ILE A 81 -10.68 -7.62 -17.97
C ILE A 81 -11.54 -8.67 -17.27
N PRO A 82 -12.15 -9.66 -17.96
CA PRO A 82 -13.03 -10.62 -17.29
C PRO A 82 -12.29 -11.47 -16.26
N LYS A 83 -11.03 -11.85 -16.53
CA LYS A 83 -10.21 -12.67 -15.61
C LYS A 83 -9.85 -11.90 -14.36
N VAL A 84 -9.47 -10.64 -14.49
CA VAL A 84 -9.13 -9.78 -13.36
C VAL A 84 -10.38 -9.42 -12.56
N LYS A 85 -11.49 -9.13 -13.25
CA LYS A 85 -12.79 -8.89 -12.62
C LYS A 85 -13.19 -10.05 -11.73
N GLU A 86 -13.10 -11.28 -12.25
CA GLU A 86 -13.45 -12.49 -11.49
C GLU A 86 -12.66 -12.55 -10.17
N ARG A 87 -11.34 -12.34 -10.21
CA ARG A 87 -10.49 -12.40 -9.02
C ARG A 87 -10.79 -11.27 -8.02
N LEU A 88 -10.98 -10.04 -8.49
CA LEU A 88 -11.35 -8.92 -7.62
C LEU A 88 -12.73 -9.12 -7.00
N ASP A 89 -13.70 -9.64 -7.75
CA ASP A 89 -15.05 -9.93 -7.25
C ASP A 89 -15.02 -10.99 -6.13
N TRP A 90 -14.18 -12.03 -6.26
CA TRP A 90 -13.97 -13.01 -5.20
C TRP A 90 -13.40 -12.39 -3.91
N ILE A 91 -12.38 -11.53 -4.04
CA ILE A 91 -11.81 -10.83 -2.88
C ILE A 91 -12.87 -9.91 -2.25
N LEU A 92 -13.59 -9.13 -3.06
CA LEU A 92 -14.65 -8.24 -2.59
C LEU A 92 -15.74 -9.03 -1.85
N ALA A 93 -16.17 -10.17 -2.38
CA ALA A 93 -17.16 -11.02 -1.74
C ALA A 93 -16.68 -11.53 -0.37
N ALA A 94 -15.42 -11.96 -0.26
CA ALA A 94 -14.82 -12.41 1.00
C ALA A 94 -14.80 -11.29 2.06
N VAL A 95 -14.38 -10.08 1.66
CA VAL A 95 -14.33 -8.91 2.54
C VAL A 95 -15.73 -8.50 3.00
N GLN A 96 -16.68 -8.36 2.07
CA GLN A 96 -18.06 -8.00 2.40
C GLN A 96 -18.76 -9.06 3.25
N LYS A 97 -18.42 -10.35 3.08
CA LYS A 97 -18.95 -11.43 3.95
C LYS A 97 -18.52 -11.22 5.39
N CYS A 98 -17.27 -10.83 5.63
CA CYS A 98 -16.77 -10.53 6.97
C CYS A 98 -17.42 -9.26 7.55
N GLU A 99 -17.53 -8.20 6.75
CA GLU A 99 -18.15 -6.94 7.18
C GLU A 99 -19.64 -7.11 7.55
N ARG A 100 -20.41 -7.84 6.75
CA ARG A 100 -21.82 -8.14 7.05
C ARG A 100 -21.96 -8.91 8.35
N LYS A 101 -20.98 -9.75 8.69
CA LYS A 101 -20.96 -10.48 9.96
C LYS A 101 -20.63 -9.55 11.12
N SER A 102 -19.68 -8.63 10.97
CA SER A 102 -19.41 -7.57 11.96
C SER A 102 -20.68 -6.79 12.28
N LYS A 103 -21.37 -6.27 11.25
CA LYS A 103 -22.60 -5.50 11.43
C LYS A 103 -23.70 -6.25 12.18
N LYS A 104 -23.76 -7.59 12.07
CA LYS A 104 -24.72 -8.41 12.82
C LYS A 104 -24.37 -8.52 14.30
N ILE A 105 -23.08 -8.48 14.64
CA ILE A 105 -22.57 -8.49 16.00
C ILE A 105 -22.70 -7.09 16.60
N ASP A 106 -22.32 -6.04 15.87
CA ASP A 106 -22.38 -4.65 16.34
C ASP A 106 -23.82 -4.20 16.66
N LYS A 107 -24.82 -4.68 15.90
CA LYS A 107 -26.25 -4.47 16.20
C LYS A 107 -26.69 -5.04 17.54
N ARG A 108 -25.90 -5.94 18.14
CA ARG A 108 -26.15 -6.51 19.48
C ARG A 108 -25.54 -5.65 20.59
N GLY A 109 -24.83 -4.57 20.25
CA GLY A 109 -24.21 -3.65 21.20
C GLY A 109 -22.72 -3.92 21.46
N ASP A 110 -22.14 -4.93 20.83
CA ASP A 110 -20.78 -5.43 21.13
C ASP A 110 -19.68 -4.77 20.27
N PHE A 111 -19.86 -3.53 19.80
CA PHE A 111 -18.81 -2.88 19.01
C PHE A 111 -17.60 -2.56 19.90
N GLU A 112 -16.54 -3.34 19.75
CA GLU A 112 -15.32 -3.19 20.52
C GLU A 112 -14.32 -2.26 19.83
N SER A 113 -13.73 -1.32 20.58
CA SER A 113 -12.56 -0.61 20.08
C SER A 113 -11.37 -1.56 19.91
N PRO A 114 -10.60 -1.46 18.82
CA PRO A 114 -9.43 -2.30 18.60
C PRO A 114 -8.43 -2.18 19.77
N PRO A 115 -7.82 -3.29 20.23
CA PRO A 115 -6.79 -3.21 21.26
C PRO A 115 -5.54 -2.48 20.73
N ASN A 116 -4.77 -1.91 21.65
CA ASN A 116 -3.57 -1.16 21.30
C ASN A 116 -2.50 -2.10 20.72
N LEU A 117 -1.94 -1.73 19.58
CA LEU A 117 -0.72 -2.35 19.06
C LEU A 117 0.45 -2.07 20.00
N GLN A 118 1.30 -3.09 20.18
CA GLN A 118 2.53 -2.94 20.94
C GLN A 118 3.46 -1.91 20.27
N PRO A 119 4.31 -1.19 21.03
CA PRO A 119 5.19 -0.16 20.48
C PRO A 119 6.11 -0.63 19.34
N MET A 120 6.48 -1.92 19.30
CA MET A 120 7.32 -2.47 18.24
C MET A 120 6.54 -2.78 16.94
N VAL A 121 5.24 -3.08 17.04
CA VAL A 121 4.38 -3.46 15.90
C VAL A 121 3.73 -2.23 15.28
N ARG A 122 3.39 -1.23 16.10
CA ARG A 122 2.70 -0.01 15.67
C ARG A 122 3.41 0.74 14.52
N PRO A 123 4.74 0.96 14.55
CA PRO A 123 5.42 1.66 13.45
C PRO A 123 5.30 0.91 12.12
N LEU A 124 5.41 -0.43 12.13
CA LEU A 124 5.24 -1.25 10.93
C LEU A 124 3.82 -1.13 10.38
N HIS A 125 2.80 -1.25 11.24
CA HIS A 125 1.41 -1.09 10.85
C HIS A 125 1.14 0.29 10.23
N ILE A 126 1.65 1.37 10.84
CA ILE A 126 1.52 2.73 10.29
C ILE A 126 2.19 2.82 8.92
N ARG A 127 3.41 2.32 8.79
CA ARG A 127 4.16 2.42 7.54
C ARG A 127 3.53 1.65 6.40
N ILE A 128 3.04 0.43 6.66
CA ILE A 128 2.31 -0.35 5.66
C ILE A 128 1.03 0.39 5.24
N ASN A 129 0.29 0.96 6.19
CA ASN A 129 -0.90 1.76 5.87
C ASN A 129 -0.58 2.96 4.98
N GLU A 130 0.50 3.69 5.24
CA GLU A 130 0.92 4.81 4.40
C GLU A 130 1.21 4.38 2.96
N VAL A 131 1.98 3.29 2.80
CA VAL A 131 2.31 2.75 1.46
C VAL A 131 1.07 2.27 0.72
N VAL A 132 0.16 1.56 1.40
CA VAL A 132 -1.09 1.10 0.77
C VAL A 132 -1.95 2.29 0.37
N LYS A 133 -2.08 3.31 1.24
CA LYS A 133 -2.89 4.51 0.97
C LYS A 133 -2.34 5.33 -0.20
N SER A 134 -1.02 5.44 -0.35
CA SER A 134 -0.41 6.19 -1.46
C SER A 134 -0.64 5.52 -2.82
N ARG A 135 -1.02 4.24 -2.86
CA ARG A 135 -1.30 3.45 -4.06
C ARG A 135 -2.78 3.31 -4.40
N ARG A 136 -3.66 3.97 -3.65
CA ARG A 136 -5.09 3.98 -3.96
C ARG A 136 -5.38 5.00 -5.05
N ASN A 137 -6.19 4.62 -6.03
CA ASN A 137 -6.94 5.61 -6.79
C ASN A 137 -8.06 6.17 -5.89
N ARG A 138 -8.70 7.28 -6.28
CA ARG A 138 -9.75 7.92 -5.47
C ARG A 138 -11.15 7.67 -6.02
N LEU A 139 -11.35 6.55 -6.71
CA LEU A 139 -12.61 6.25 -7.42
C LEU A 139 -13.72 5.74 -6.49
N SER A 140 -13.37 5.12 -5.35
CA SER A 140 -14.36 4.55 -4.44
C SER A 140 -15.02 5.62 -3.57
N LYS A 141 -16.27 5.95 -3.92
CA LYS A 141 -17.13 6.89 -3.20
C LYS A 141 -17.91 6.26 -2.03
N ILE A 142 -17.70 4.97 -1.73
CA ILE A 142 -18.43 4.29 -0.66
C ILE A 142 -18.06 4.85 0.72
N GLU A 143 -19.04 5.27 1.50
CA GLU A 143 -18.83 5.63 2.90
C GLU A 143 -18.91 4.36 3.75
N LEU A 144 -17.86 4.10 4.54
CA LEU A 144 -17.77 2.92 5.39
C LEU A 144 -17.62 3.35 6.85
N ALA A 145 -18.32 2.64 7.73
CA ALA A 145 -18.04 2.67 9.16
C ALA A 145 -16.91 1.68 9.47
N LYS A 146 -16.17 1.92 10.55
CA LYS A 146 -15.20 0.93 11.06
C LYS A 146 -15.94 -0.36 11.43
N TRP A 147 -15.30 -1.49 11.19
CA TRP A 147 -15.87 -2.82 11.42
C TRP A 147 -14.79 -3.81 11.88
N ALA A 148 -15.20 -4.83 12.64
CA ALA A 148 -14.27 -5.75 13.27
C ALA A 148 -14.37 -7.18 12.71
N ILE A 149 -13.23 -7.87 12.66
CA ILE A 149 -13.16 -9.31 12.41
C ILE A 149 -13.06 -10.00 13.77
N TYR A 150 -14.14 -10.68 14.17
CA TYR A 150 -14.30 -11.19 15.53
C TYR A 150 -13.76 -12.60 15.78
N ASP A 151 -13.55 -13.41 14.73
CA ASP A 151 -13.14 -14.79 14.92
C ASP A 151 -12.07 -15.25 13.92
N LYS A 152 -11.20 -16.14 14.42
CA LYS A 152 -10.01 -16.63 13.71
C LYS A 152 -10.35 -17.37 12.42
N LYS A 153 -11.47 -18.07 12.36
CA LYS A 153 -11.88 -18.82 11.15
C LYS A 153 -12.21 -17.87 10.00
N HIS A 154 -12.96 -16.80 10.26
CA HIS A 154 -13.30 -15.82 9.22
C HIS A 154 -12.10 -14.99 8.84
N PHE A 155 -11.22 -14.67 9.80
CA PHE A 155 -9.95 -14.03 9.51
C PHE A 155 -9.07 -14.87 8.58
N GLN A 156 -8.84 -16.14 8.91
CA GLN A 156 -8.04 -17.05 8.05
C GLN A 156 -8.66 -17.20 6.66
N SER A 157 -9.98 -17.38 6.59
CA SER A 157 -10.67 -17.44 5.29
C SER A 157 -10.49 -16.16 4.48
N LEU A 158 -10.54 -14.99 5.14
CA LEU A 158 -10.34 -13.70 4.47
C LEU A 158 -8.90 -13.56 3.96
N ILE A 159 -7.91 -13.85 4.81
CA ILE A 159 -6.49 -13.79 4.43
C ILE A 159 -6.23 -14.71 3.24
N ASN A 160 -6.67 -15.98 3.31
CA ASN A 160 -6.47 -16.95 2.24
C ASN A 160 -7.13 -16.47 0.93
N SER A 161 -8.37 -15.97 0.98
CA SER A 161 -9.01 -15.43 -0.23
C SER A 161 -8.24 -14.25 -0.82
N ILE A 162 -7.74 -13.32 0.00
CA ILE A 162 -6.94 -12.19 -0.51
C ILE A 162 -5.65 -12.71 -1.15
N THR A 163 -4.89 -13.56 -0.46
CA THR A 163 -3.58 -14.01 -0.93
C THR A 163 -3.69 -14.90 -2.16
N GLU A 164 -4.60 -15.89 -2.16
CA GLU A 164 -4.78 -16.81 -3.30
C GLU A 164 -5.21 -16.09 -4.57
N HIS A 165 -6.17 -15.16 -4.46
CA HIS A 165 -6.63 -14.40 -5.62
C HIS A 165 -5.62 -13.33 -6.04
N THR A 166 -4.85 -12.74 -5.11
CA THR A 166 -3.75 -11.84 -5.46
C THR A 166 -2.63 -12.59 -6.19
N ASP A 167 -2.26 -13.79 -5.73
CA ASP A 167 -1.27 -14.64 -6.42
C ASP A 167 -1.75 -15.02 -7.83
N ALA A 168 -3.04 -15.36 -7.97
CA ALA A 168 -3.63 -15.61 -9.28
C ALA A 168 -3.60 -14.35 -10.17
N LEU A 169 -3.87 -13.17 -9.62
CA LEU A 169 -3.77 -11.89 -10.32
C LEU A 169 -2.35 -11.59 -10.79
N VAL A 170 -1.32 -11.87 -9.97
CA VAL A 170 0.10 -11.74 -10.35
C VAL A 170 0.43 -12.66 -11.54
N LYS A 171 -0.01 -13.92 -11.48
CA LYS A 171 0.25 -14.92 -12.53
C LYS A 171 -0.40 -14.60 -13.87
N LEU A 172 -1.40 -13.71 -13.91
CA LEU A 172 -1.97 -13.23 -15.17
C LEU A 172 -1.03 -12.28 -15.93
N PHE A 173 -0.06 -11.65 -15.24
CA PHE A 173 0.83 -10.64 -15.82
C PHE A 173 2.31 -10.94 -15.52
N PRO A 174 2.88 -12.04 -16.05
CA PRO A 174 4.27 -12.42 -15.78
C PRO A 174 5.28 -11.36 -16.27
N ALA A 175 4.94 -10.59 -17.30
CA ALA A 175 5.77 -9.48 -17.78
C ALA A 175 5.95 -8.34 -16.73
N LEU A 176 5.18 -8.35 -15.65
CA LEU A 176 5.24 -7.35 -14.57
C LEU A 176 5.95 -7.87 -13.32
N GLU A 177 6.59 -9.04 -13.36
CA GLU A 177 7.36 -9.58 -12.22
C GLU A 177 8.48 -8.63 -11.77
N ASP A 178 9.20 -8.02 -12.72
CA ASP A 178 10.26 -7.06 -12.39
C ASP A 178 9.69 -5.79 -11.72
N GLU A 179 8.51 -5.34 -12.15
CA GLU A 179 7.85 -4.16 -11.54
C GLU A 179 7.36 -4.48 -10.13
N GLN A 180 6.75 -5.65 -9.93
CA GLN A 180 6.39 -6.16 -8.61
C GLN A 180 7.61 -6.26 -7.69
N LYS A 181 8.74 -6.73 -8.21
CA LYS A 181 9.99 -6.82 -7.46
C LYS A 181 10.49 -5.44 -7.03
N LYS A 182 10.54 -4.48 -7.96
CA LYS A 182 10.94 -3.09 -7.64
C LYS A 182 10.04 -2.46 -6.58
N LEU A 183 8.72 -2.67 -6.67
CA LEU A 183 7.79 -2.16 -5.66
C LEU A 183 8.00 -2.83 -4.30
N CYS A 184 8.30 -4.14 -4.27
CA CYS A 184 8.61 -4.88 -3.04
C CYS A 184 9.94 -4.40 -2.41
N GLU A 185 10.95 -4.09 -3.21
CA GLU A 185 12.21 -3.50 -2.74
C GLU A 185 11.98 -2.10 -2.15
N ALA A 186 11.15 -1.27 -2.80
CA ALA A 186 10.76 0.05 -2.30
C ALA A 186 10.04 -0.02 -0.94
N GLU A 187 9.14 -0.98 -0.80
CA GLU A 187 8.45 -1.25 0.47
C GLU A 187 9.41 -1.67 1.57
N THR A 188 10.37 -2.55 1.23
CA THR A 188 11.40 -2.98 2.18
C THR A 188 12.26 -1.80 2.64
N ALA A 189 12.63 -0.89 1.73
CA ALA A 189 13.32 0.36 2.06
C ALA A 189 12.52 1.23 3.02
N SER A 190 11.23 1.40 2.72
CA SER A 190 10.28 2.14 3.52
C SER A 190 10.13 1.56 4.94
N LEU A 191 10.14 0.23 5.09
CA LEU A 191 10.04 -0.46 6.38
C LEU A 191 11.35 -0.47 7.18
N CYS A 192 12.50 -0.39 6.51
CA CYS A 192 13.82 -0.37 7.12
C CYS A 192 14.39 1.05 7.34
N GLU A 193 13.57 2.10 7.17
CA GLU A 193 13.99 3.51 7.24
C GLU A 193 14.73 3.86 8.55
N SER A 194 14.26 3.35 9.69
CA SER A 194 14.93 3.57 10.99
C SER A 194 16.36 3.03 11.03
N LEU A 195 16.61 1.88 10.39
CA LEU A 195 17.96 1.29 10.28
C LEU A 195 18.84 2.11 9.33
N ALA A 196 18.27 2.67 8.27
CA ALA A 196 18.99 3.56 7.36
C ALA A 196 19.38 4.89 8.03
N ILE A 197 18.49 5.46 8.85
CA ILE A 197 18.79 6.64 9.66
C ILE A 197 19.93 6.36 10.64
N LEU A 198 19.88 5.21 11.32
CA LEU A 198 20.95 4.78 12.23
C LEU A 198 22.28 4.63 11.50
N GLN A 199 22.29 3.94 10.35
CA GLN A 199 23.49 3.76 9.52
C GLN A 199 24.16 5.11 9.19
N LYS A 200 23.37 6.09 8.75
CA LYS A 200 23.87 7.43 8.42
C LYS A 200 24.44 8.16 9.64
N ALA A 201 23.84 7.99 10.81
CA ALA A 201 24.31 8.64 12.04
C ALA A 201 25.65 8.10 12.52
N ILE A 202 25.98 6.84 12.21
CA ILE A 202 27.17 6.14 12.72
C ILE A 202 28.32 6.00 11.70
N GLU A 203 28.17 6.52 10.48
CA GLU A 203 29.05 6.31 9.31
C GLU A 203 30.55 6.54 9.59
N ASN A 204 30.90 7.28 10.64
CA ASN A 204 32.28 7.54 11.06
C ASN A 204 32.55 7.27 12.55
N GLN A 205 31.59 6.71 13.28
CA GLN A 205 31.68 6.46 14.73
C GLN A 205 31.81 4.97 15.04
N ASP A 206 31.02 4.11 14.38
CA ASP A 206 30.99 2.67 14.64
C ASP A 206 31.06 1.90 13.32
N LYS A 207 32.29 1.64 12.88
CA LYS A 207 32.57 0.91 11.64
C LYS A 207 31.99 -0.51 11.64
N LYS A 208 31.96 -1.19 12.80
CA LYS A 208 31.48 -2.57 12.89
C LYS A 208 29.97 -2.62 12.70
N LEU A 209 29.24 -1.71 13.36
CA LEU A 209 27.79 -1.62 13.20
C LEU A 209 27.40 -1.11 11.81
N ASP A 210 28.16 -0.16 11.24
CA ASP A 210 27.95 0.30 9.87
C ASP A 210 28.09 -0.84 8.84
N GLU A 211 29.14 -1.66 8.94
CA GLU A 211 29.32 -2.84 8.07
C GLU A 211 28.16 -3.86 8.20
N ALA A 212 27.69 -4.11 9.43
CA ALA A 212 26.54 -4.98 9.67
C ALA A 212 25.24 -4.42 9.06
N LEU A 213 24.98 -3.12 9.23
CA LEU A 213 23.83 -2.44 8.63
C LEU A 213 23.94 -2.40 7.10
N LYS A 214 25.12 -2.19 6.53
CA LYS A 214 25.37 -2.27 5.09
C LYS A 214 24.99 -3.65 4.55
N TYR A 215 25.34 -4.73 5.25
CA TYR A 215 24.96 -6.07 4.85
C TYR A 215 23.44 -6.28 4.89
N ILE A 216 22.77 -5.85 5.96
CA ILE A 216 21.31 -5.97 6.13
C ILE A 216 20.56 -5.14 5.08
N LEU A 217 21.03 -3.94 4.78
CA LEU A 217 20.40 -3.00 3.86
C LEU A 217 20.84 -3.18 2.39
N LYS A 218 21.81 -4.06 2.11
CA LYS A 218 22.32 -4.31 0.74
C LYS A 218 21.22 -4.66 -0.27
N PRO A 219 20.22 -5.51 0.03
CA PRO A 219 19.12 -5.82 -0.89
C PRO A 219 18.20 -4.61 -1.19
N VAL A 220 18.36 -3.54 -0.42
CA VAL A 220 17.47 -2.37 -0.35
C VAL A 220 18.14 -1.10 -0.91
N ALA A 221 19.46 -1.14 -1.11
CA ALA A 221 20.31 0.02 -1.36
C ALA A 221 20.10 0.72 -2.71
N SER A 222 19.40 0.12 -3.68
CA SER A 222 19.11 0.76 -4.98
C SER A 222 18.10 1.92 -4.89
N GLN A 223 17.28 1.99 -3.84
CA GLN A 223 16.20 2.99 -3.70
C GLN A 223 16.37 3.96 -2.51
N LEU A 224 17.29 3.69 -1.58
CA LEU A 224 17.55 4.58 -0.44
C LEU A 224 18.29 5.87 -0.87
N THR A 225 18.98 5.85 -2.01
CA THR A 225 19.77 7.00 -2.51
C THR A 225 18.91 8.12 -3.12
N THR A 226 17.68 7.85 -3.54
CA THR A 226 16.79 8.87 -4.13
C THR A 226 15.96 9.64 -3.09
N ASN A 227 15.50 8.97 -2.03
CA ASN A 227 14.59 9.59 -1.05
C ASN A 227 15.29 10.51 -0.04
N ILE A 228 16.59 10.34 0.19
CA ILE A 228 17.35 11.19 1.13
C ILE A 228 17.64 12.57 0.51
N GLN A 229 17.72 12.70 -0.82
CA GLN A 229 17.95 13.99 -1.47
C GLN A 229 16.73 14.91 -1.47
N GLU A 230 15.50 14.38 -1.50
CA GLU A 230 14.28 15.22 -1.44
C GLU A 230 13.96 15.76 -0.03
N SER A 231 14.61 15.23 1.01
CA SER A 231 14.41 15.67 2.40
C SER A 231 15.15 16.96 2.79
N GLN A 232 15.90 17.59 1.88
CA GLN A 232 16.35 18.97 2.05
C GLN A 232 15.25 19.96 1.63
N VAL A 233 14.12 19.94 2.32
CA VAL A 233 13.17 21.05 2.28
C VAL A 233 13.73 22.16 3.16
N GLY A 234 14.03 23.29 2.52
CA GLY A 234 14.63 24.46 3.16
C GLY A 234 13.86 24.91 4.40
N VAL A 235 14.62 25.20 5.45
CA VAL A 235 14.14 25.93 6.63
C VAL A 235 13.73 27.34 6.15
N VAL A 236 12.44 27.54 5.94
CA VAL A 236 11.87 28.87 5.77
C VAL A 236 11.69 29.47 7.16
N THR A 237 12.70 30.20 7.63
CA THR A 237 12.58 31.06 8.80
C THR A 237 11.77 32.30 8.41
N HIS A 238 10.56 32.42 8.96
CA HIS A 238 9.70 33.58 8.79
C HIS A 238 10.18 34.73 9.69
N GLN A 239 10.84 35.74 9.13
CA GLN A 239 10.83 37.11 9.66
C GLN A 239 10.68 38.09 8.49
N GLY A 240 9.75 39.04 8.67
CA GLY A 240 9.10 39.77 7.59
C GLY A 240 9.98 40.74 6.80
N GLY A 241 9.50 41.04 5.59
CA GLY A 241 9.89 42.21 4.80
C GLY A 241 10.77 41.90 3.59
N ALA A 242 10.21 42.14 2.41
CA ALA A 242 10.87 42.26 1.09
C ALA A 242 11.48 41.00 0.45
N VAL A 243 10.81 40.51 -0.59
CA VAL A 243 11.33 39.49 -1.51
C VAL A 243 12.35 40.15 -2.45
N HIS A 244 13.63 39.81 -2.28
CA HIS A 244 14.65 39.99 -3.31
C HIS A 244 15.20 38.60 -3.68
N GLN A 245 14.72 38.02 -4.77
CA GLN A 245 15.36 36.84 -5.36
C GLN A 245 16.59 37.31 -6.14
N THR A 246 17.78 36.98 -5.65
CA THR A 246 19.02 37.08 -6.41
C THR A 246 19.41 35.68 -6.89
N PHE A 247 19.40 35.46 -8.20
CA PHE A 247 19.90 34.23 -8.81
C PHE A 247 21.44 34.30 -8.84
N GLY A 248 22.10 33.52 -7.98
CA GLY A 248 23.54 33.33 -8.01
C GLY A 248 23.95 32.38 -9.15
N ALA A 249 24.45 32.95 -10.25
CA ALA A 249 25.09 32.19 -11.31
C ALA A 249 26.49 31.70 -10.88
N PHE A 250 26.71 30.39 -10.88
CA PHE A 250 28.04 29.81 -10.67
C PHE A 250 28.74 29.58 -12.01
N LYS A 251 29.86 30.27 -12.20
CA LYS A 251 30.68 30.29 -13.42
C LYS A 251 31.78 29.24 -13.28
N ILE A 252 31.78 28.23 -14.14
CA ILE A 252 32.87 27.25 -14.25
C ILE A 252 34.05 27.95 -14.96
N ARG A 253 35.22 27.99 -14.33
CA ARG A 253 36.49 28.31 -14.99
C ARG A 253 37.18 27.00 -15.41
N LYS A 254 37.70 27.02 -16.63
CA LYS A 254 38.46 25.96 -17.30
C LYS A 254 39.68 25.52 -16.51
#